data_AF-A0A357NCD4-F1
#
_entry.id   AF-A0A357NCD4-F1
#
_cell.length_a   1.000
_cell.length_b   1.000
_cell.length_c   1.000
_cell.angle_alpha   90.00
_cell.angle_beta   90.00
_cell.angle_gamma   90.00
#
_symmetry.space_group_name_H-M   'P 1'
#
loop_
_entity.id
_entity.type
_entity.pdbx_description
1 polymer ?
#
loop_
_entity_poly.entity_id
_entity_poly.type
_entity_poly.pdbx_seq_one_letter_code
_entity_poly.pdbx_strand_id
1 'polypeptide(L)'
;VATEEDWATEYLDLIMAVKIVRDIDEAIEHIARYGTGHSEAIITESYGRARKFSAEIDAAAVYVNVSTRFTDGFEFGFGAEIGISTQKLHARGPMGLAELTSIKYVVTGDGQIRG
;
A
#
# COMPACT_ATOMS: atom_id res chain seq x y z
N VAL A 1 -27.04 4.82 -9.02
CA VAL A 1 -26.44 3.48 -9.25
C VAL A 1 -25.04 3.74 -9.75
N ALA A 2 -24.03 3.07 -9.20
CA ALA A 2 -22.65 3.27 -9.62
C ALA A 2 -22.43 2.75 -11.05
N THR A 3 -21.63 3.48 -11.79
CA THR A 3 -21.21 3.24 -13.17
C THR A 3 -19.78 2.69 -13.20
N GLU A 4 -19.27 2.35 -14.38
CA GLU A 4 -17.89 1.87 -14.52
C GLU A 4 -16.85 2.93 -14.14
N GLU A 5 -17.14 4.20 -14.41
CA GLU A 5 -16.27 5.34 -14.11
C GLU A 5 -16.17 5.57 -12.59
N ASP A 6 -17.26 5.33 -11.87
CA ASP A 6 -17.32 5.50 -10.41
C ASP A 6 -16.33 4.58 -9.67
N TRP A 7 -15.93 3.44 -10.26
CA TRP A 7 -14.99 2.51 -9.65
C TRP A 7 -13.54 3.00 -9.69
N ALA A 8 -13.18 3.79 -10.71
CA ALA A 8 -11.84 4.34 -10.87
C ALA A 8 -11.71 5.77 -10.31
N THR A 9 -12.81 6.34 -9.80
CA THR A 9 -12.86 7.74 -9.39
C THR A 9 -12.57 7.89 -7.89
N GLU A 10 -11.59 8.73 -7.57
CA GLU A 10 -11.35 9.22 -6.21
C GLU A 10 -12.11 10.53 -5.99
N TYR A 11 -13.08 10.52 -5.06
CA TYR A 11 -14.01 11.64 -4.89
C TYR A 11 -13.49 12.78 -4.02
N LEU A 12 -12.64 12.47 -3.03
CA LEU A 12 -12.17 13.43 -2.01
C LEU A 12 -13.31 14.25 -1.34
N ASP A 13 -14.48 13.63 -1.20
CA ASP A 13 -15.70 14.24 -0.67
C ASP A 13 -16.54 13.16 0.06
N LEU A 14 -17.68 13.54 0.63
CA LEU A 14 -18.65 12.65 1.29
C LEU A 14 -19.46 11.82 0.27
N ILE A 15 -18.76 11.18 -0.67
CA ILE A 15 -19.32 10.34 -1.75
C ILE A 15 -18.67 8.95 -1.64
N MET A 16 -19.48 7.90 -1.77
CA MET A 16 -19.01 6.50 -1.70
C MET A 16 -19.72 5.64 -2.73
N ALA A 17 -18.95 4.92 -3.54
CA ALA A 17 -19.45 3.86 -4.41
C ALA A 17 -19.46 2.52 -3.64
N VAL A 18 -20.57 1.78 -3.71
CA VAL A 18 -20.71 0.49 -3.02
C VAL A 18 -21.03 -0.60 -4.04
N LYS A 19 -20.21 -1.65 -4.04
CA LYS A 19 -20.38 -2.83 -4.88
C LYS A 19 -20.60 -4.07 -4.01
N ILE A 20 -21.58 -4.89 -4.37
CA ILE A 20 -21.75 -6.24 -3.81
C ILE A 20 -20.92 -7.20 -4.65
N VAL A 21 -20.12 -8.03 -4.00
CA VAL A 21 -19.28 -9.06 -4.62
C VAL A 21 -19.67 -10.43 -4.09
N ARG A 22 -19.44 -11.50 -4.86
CA ARG A 22 -19.85 -12.87 -4.48
C ARG A 22 -18.97 -13.46 -3.40
N ASP A 23 -17.66 -13.18 -3.45
CA ASP A 23 -16.65 -13.76 -2.57
C ASP A 23 -15.40 -12.87 -2.49
N ILE A 24 -14.37 -13.38 -1.81
CA ILE A 24 -13.09 -12.68 -1.62
C ILE A 24 -12.30 -12.58 -2.92
N ASP A 25 -12.42 -13.56 -3.82
CA ASP A 25 -11.70 -13.56 -5.10
C ASP A 25 -12.20 -12.41 -5.98
N GLU A 26 -13.52 -12.25 -6.08
CA GLU A 26 -14.10 -11.10 -6.81
C GLU A 26 -13.75 -9.75 -6.16
N ALA A 27 -13.62 -9.69 -4.82
CA ALA A 27 -13.15 -8.49 -4.13
C ALA A 27 -11.70 -8.13 -4.51
N ILE A 28 -10.80 -9.13 -4.50
CA ILE A 28 -9.39 -8.97 -4.85
C ILE A 28 -9.25 -8.56 -6.32
N GLU A 29 -9.98 -9.20 -7.24
CA GLU A 29 -9.99 -8.84 -8.65
C GLU A 29 -10.48 -7.41 -8.89
N HIS A 30 -11.49 -6.97 -8.14
CA HIS A 30 -11.99 -5.60 -8.23
C HIS A 30 -10.93 -4.59 -7.77
N ILE A 31 -10.29 -4.82 -6.62
CA ILE A 31 -9.22 -3.96 -6.12
C ILE A 31 -8.02 -3.96 -7.06
N ALA A 32 -7.61 -5.12 -7.57
CA ALA A 32 -6.51 -5.22 -8.52
C ALA A 32 -6.76 -4.45 -9.82
N ARG A 33 -8.03 -4.32 -10.23
CA ARG A 33 -8.42 -3.62 -11.44
C ARG A 33 -8.54 -2.10 -11.27
N TYR A 34 -9.09 -1.63 -10.16
CA TYR A 34 -9.42 -0.20 -9.98
C TYR A 34 -8.64 0.50 -8.88
N GLY A 35 -8.04 -0.24 -7.94
CA GLY A 35 -7.23 0.32 -6.87
C GLY A 35 -5.98 1.02 -7.41
N THR A 36 -5.58 2.09 -6.74
CA THR A 36 -4.40 2.90 -7.11
C THR A 36 -3.12 2.42 -6.40
N GLY A 37 -3.21 1.32 -5.65
CA GLY A 37 -2.11 0.76 -4.88
C GLY A 37 -1.75 1.58 -3.64
N HIS A 38 -2.65 2.42 -3.14
CA HIS A 38 -2.43 3.25 -1.95
C HIS A 38 -2.71 2.49 -0.66
N SER A 39 -3.98 2.19 -0.37
CA SER A 39 -4.37 1.56 0.89
C SER A 39 -5.62 0.73 0.73
N GLU A 40 -5.57 -0.52 1.16
CA GLU A 40 -6.64 -1.48 0.99
C GLU A 40 -6.89 -2.23 2.30
N ALA A 41 -8.14 -2.51 2.62
CA ALA A 41 -8.50 -3.12 3.89
C ALA A 41 -9.54 -4.23 3.72
N ILE A 42 -9.41 -5.27 4.54
CA ILE A 42 -10.42 -6.31 4.72
C ILE A 42 -10.94 -6.31 6.16
N ILE A 43 -12.25 -6.46 6.33
CA ILE A 43 -12.88 -6.73 7.63
C ILE A 43 -13.31 -8.21 7.64
N THR A 44 -12.68 -9.04 8.47
CA THR A 44 -12.97 -10.47 8.55
C THR A 44 -12.49 -11.09 9.86
N GLU A 45 -13.23 -12.08 10.35
CA GLU A 45 -12.80 -12.96 11.46
C GLU A 45 -12.09 -14.23 10.96
N SER A 46 -12.13 -14.49 9.64
CA SER A 46 -11.50 -15.66 9.05
C SER A 46 -10.00 -15.42 8.85
N TYR A 47 -9.19 -16.15 9.61
CA TYR A 47 -7.73 -16.12 9.47
C TYR A 47 -7.27 -16.44 8.04
N GLY A 48 -7.90 -17.42 7.38
CA GLY A 48 -7.56 -17.80 6.01
C GLY A 48 -7.82 -16.67 5.01
N ARG A 49 -8.94 -15.96 5.15
CA ARG A 49 -9.29 -14.82 4.29
C ARG A 49 -8.37 -13.62 4.51
N ALA A 50 -8.07 -13.31 5.78
CA ALA A 50 -7.11 -12.26 6.11
C ALA A 50 -5.74 -12.53 5.47
N ARG A 51 -5.22 -13.77 5.62
CA ARG A 51 -3.93 -14.18 5.02
C ARG A 51 -3.94 -14.08 3.50
N LYS A 52 -5.03 -14.53 2.85
CA LYS A 52 -5.18 -14.44 1.39
C LYS A 52 -5.17 -13.00 0.90
N PHE A 53 -6.03 -12.15 1.47
CA PHE A 53 -6.12 -10.74 1.12
C PHE A 53 -4.78 -10.02 1.28
N SER A 54 -4.11 -10.20 2.42
CA SER A 54 -2.80 -9.57 2.68
C SER A 54 -1.68 -10.05 1.75
N ALA A 55 -1.79 -11.26 1.18
CA ALA A 55 -0.79 -11.81 0.27
C ALA A 55 -1.01 -11.40 -1.18
N GLU A 56 -2.27 -11.24 -1.60
CA GLU A 56 -2.64 -11.01 -3.01
C GLU A 56 -2.86 -9.54 -3.36
N ILE A 57 -3.21 -8.69 -2.38
CA ILE A 57 -3.36 -7.26 -2.61
C ILE A 57 -2.01 -6.56 -2.69
N ASP A 58 -1.78 -5.86 -3.80
CA ASP A 58 -0.56 -5.11 -4.07
C ASP A 58 -0.76 -3.60 -3.86
N ALA A 59 -0.76 -3.19 -2.59
CA ALA A 59 -0.86 -1.78 -2.19
C ALA A 59 0.30 -1.36 -1.29
N ALA A 60 0.48 -0.05 -1.09
CA ALA A 60 1.49 0.49 -0.20
C ALA A 60 1.22 0.13 1.27
N ALA A 61 -0.06 0.04 1.67
CA ALA A 61 -0.48 -0.49 2.96
C ALA A 61 -1.70 -1.41 2.80
N VAL A 62 -1.66 -2.59 3.44
CA VAL A 62 -2.76 -3.56 3.45
C VAL A 62 -3.17 -3.86 4.88
N TYR A 63 -4.45 -3.68 5.18
CA TYR A 63 -5.00 -3.74 6.54
C TYR A 63 -5.96 -4.91 6.72
N VAL A 64 -5.96 -5.46 7.94
CA VAL A 64 -6.95 -6.46 8.39
C VAL A 64 -7.60 -5.91 9.66
N ASN A 65 -8.92 -5.67 9.61
CA ASN A 65 -9.70 -5.13 10.73
C ASN A 65 -9.19 -3.77 11.26
N VAL A 66 -8.61 -2.95 10.39
CA VAL A 66 -8.07 -1.62 10.70
C VAL A 66 -8.49 -0.64 9.60
N SER A 67 -8.74 0.62 9.99
CA SER A 67 -9.11 1.68 9.05
C SER A 67 -7.98 2.01 8.07
N THR A 68 -8.31 2.33 6.82
CA THR A 68 -7.35 2.82 5.83
C THR A 68 -6.77 4.19 6.17
N ARG A 69 -7.38 4.92 7.12
CA ARG A 69 -6.88 6.22 7.61
C ARG A 69 -5.51 6.14 8.30
N PHE A 70 -5.08 4.95 8.71
CA PHE A 70 -3.79 4.74 9.37
C PHE A 70 -2.59 4.77 8.41
N THR A 71 -2.78 4.95 7.10
CA THR A 71 -1.66 5.14 6.17
C THR A 71 -1.12 6.55 6.33
N ASP A 72 -0.25 6.73 7.32
CA ASP A 72 0.31 8.00 7.73
C ASP A 72 1.62 7.75 8.50
N GLY A 73 2.64 8.58 8.26
CA GLY A 73 3.97 8.43 8.85
C GLY A 73 4.00 8.58 10.37
N PHE A 74 3.16 9.41 10.99
CA PHE A 74 3.07 9.48 12.45
C PHE A 74 2.44 8.22 13.03
N GLU A 75 1.33 7.78 12.43
CA GLU A 75 0.64 6.54 12.85
C GLU A 75 1.54 5.30 12.70
N PHE A 76 2.43 5.31 11.70
CA PHE A 76 3.43 4.25 11.49
C PHE A 76 4.70 4.41 12.34
N GLY A 77 4.80 5.48 13.14
CA GLY A 77 5.92 5.71 14.06
C GLY A 77 7.17 6.31 13.42
N PHE A 78 7.07 6.88 12.22
CA PHE A 78 8.19 7.52 11.51
C PHE A 78 8.44 8.94 12.02
N GLY A 79 7.46 9.51 12.74
CA GLY A 79 7.54 10.83 13.38
C GLY A 79 7.38 12.02 12.45
N ALA A 80 7.43 11.81 11.13
CA ALA A 80 7.03 12.74 10.08
C ALA A 80 6.92 11.98 8.75
N GLU A 81 6.27 12.58 7.76
CA GLU A 81 6.32 12.14 6.37
C GLU A 81 6.46 13.34 5.41
N ILE A 82 7.08 13.10 4.24
CA ILE A 82 7.00 14.04 3.10
C ILE A 82 5.74 13.80 2.26
N GLY A 83 5.19 12.58 2.33
CA GLY A 83 4.02 12.11 1.59
C GLY A 83 4.03 10.59 1.47
N ILE A 84 3.07 10.06 0.70
CA ILE A 84 2.85 8.62 0.56
C ILE A 84 3.16 8.21 -0.88
N SER A 85 4.10 7.28 -1.06
CA SER A 85 4.44 6.72 -2.38
C SER A 85 3.63 5.46 -2.66
N THR A 86 2.98 5.41 -3.82
CA THR A 86 2.36 4.18 -4.35
C THR A 86 3.28 3.43 -5.32
N GLN A 87 4.45 3.99 -5.64
CA GLN A 87 5.41 3.37 -6.55
C GLN A 87 6.13 2.19 -5.89
N LYS A 88 6.56 1.21 -6.69
CA LYS A 88 7.22 -0.01 -6.19
C LYS A 88 8.72 0.15 -5.92
N LEU A 89 9.37 1.12 -6.58
CA LEU A 89 10.81 1.29 -6.50
C LEU A 89 11.19 2.36 -5.47
N HIS A 90 12.36 2.19 -4.85
CA HIS A 90 12.95 3.07 -3.83
C HIS A 90 12.19 3.12 -2.50
N ALA A 91 11.02 3.74 -2.48
CA ALA A 91 10.20 3.93 -1.28
C ALA A 91 8.71 3.74 -1.60
N ARG A 92 7.98 3.05 -0.72
CA ARG A 92 6.56 2.74 -0.86
C ARG A 92 5.87 2.85 0.49
N GLY A 93 4.71 3.50 0.52
CA GLY A 93 4.02 3.90 1.75
C GLY A 93 4.43 5.30 2.21
N PRO A 94 4.12 5.65 3.47
CA PRO A 94 4.61 6.87 4.10
C PRO A 94 6.14 6.98 3.98
N MET A 95 6.64 8.12 3.51
CA MET A 95 8.08 8.34 3.31
C MET A 95 8.64 9.22 4.43
N GLY A 96 9.42 8.62 5.32
CA GLY A 96 10.11 9.29 6.41
C GLY A 96 11.52 9.75 6.02
N LEU A 97 12.37 9.99 7.03
CA LEU A 97 13.74 10.45 6.79
C LEU A 97 14.60 9.44 6.03
N ALA A 98 14.41 8.13 6.29
CA ALA A 98 15.21 7.07 5.68
C ALA A 98 15.00 7.01 4.17
N GLU A 99 13.75 7.21 3.72
CA GLU A 99 13.34 7.20 2.31
C GLU A 99 13.91 8.39 1.52
N LEU A 100 14.48 9.41 2.20
CA LEU A 100 15.17 10.54 1.57
C LEU A 100 16.70 10.37 1.51
N THR A 101 17.20 9.16 1.79
CA THR A 101 18.61 8.82 1.72
C THR A 101 18.92 7.88 0.56
N SER A 102 20.20 7.71 0.24
CA SER A 102 20.69 6.71 -0.71
C SER A 102 21.82 5.92 -0.09
N ILE A 103 22.04 4.72 -0.60
CA ILE A 103 23.16 3.87 -0.19
C ILE A 103 24.40 4.14 -1.04
N LYS A 104 25.58 4.00 -0.43
CA LYS A 104 26.87 3.96 -1.13
C LYS A 104 27.76 2.90 -0.48
N TYR A 105 28.66 2.32 -1.26
CA TYR A 105 29.68 1.42 -0.76
C TYR A 105 30.97 2.19 -0.50
N VAL A 106 31.57 1.97 0.67
CA VAL A 106 32.86 2.54 1.04
C VAL A 106 33.82 1.37 1.24
N VAL A 107 34.89 1.33 0.44
CA VAL A 107 35.91 0.27 0.49
C VAL A 107 37.25 0.93 0.81
N THR A 108 37.84 0.53 1.94
CA THR A 108 39.17 1.00 2.35
C THR A 108 40.18 -0.08 2.04
N GLY A 109 41.21 0.28 1.27
CA GLY A 109 42.23 -0.64 0.79
C GLY A 109 43.61 -0.45 1.43
N ASP A 110 44.45 -1.48 1.28
CA ASP A 110 45.88 -1.52 1.64
C ASP A 110 46.59 -2.56 0.75
N GLY A 111 46.55 -2.35 -0.57
CA GLY A 111 47.25 -3.21 -1.54
C GLY A 111 46.45 -4.35 -2.16
N GLN A 112 45.10 -4.26 -2.18
CA GLN A 112 44.26 -5.26 -2.84
C GLN A 112 44.50 -5.23 -4.36
N ILE A 113 44.81 -6.41 -4.92
CA ILE A 113 44.88 -6.64 -6.36
C ILE A 113 43.64 -7.38 -6.83
N ARG A 114 43.17 -7.08 -8.04
CA ARG A 114 42.12 -7.83 -8.74
C ARG A 114 42.77 -8.59 -9.90
N GLY A 115 42.64 -9.91 -9.91
CA GLY A 115 43.09 -10.76 -11.00
C GLY A 115 42.26 -10.63 -12.27
#